data_AF-A0A4R2U4Y6-F1
#
_entry.id   AF-A0A4R2U4Y6-F1
#
_cell.length_a   1.000
_cell.length_b   1.000
_cell.length_c   1.000
_cell.angle_alpha   90.00
_cell.angle_beta   90.00
_cell.angle_gamma   90.00
#
_symmetry.space_group_name_H-M   'P 1'
#
loop_
_entity.id
_entity.type
_entity.pdbx_description
1 polymer ?
#
loop_
_entity_poly.entity_id
_entity_poly.type
_entity_poly.pdbx_seq_one_letter_code
_entity_poly.pdbx_strand_id
1 'polypeptide(L)'
;MLRKADWVWKPGDSALQPFAPRQAVEKRISGKAVLACRVLLSTRVHDCRVIAESAGGFGFGKAALTASRIFRVHPPRRNGKPLNDAWVGIPVVWITDSVVKMGKLEIVTPAVPDTAPTH
;
A
#
# COMPACT_ATOMS: atom_id res chain seq x y z
N MET A 1 14.69 10.64 -17.95
CA MET A 1 14.67 10.81 -16.47
C MET A 1 13.40 10.21 -15.88
N LEU A 2 13.53 9.30 -14.93
CA LEU A 2 12.41 8.70 -14.19
C LEU A 2 12.29 9.39 -12.82
N ARG A 3 11.12 9.95 -12.49
CA ARG A 3 10.75 10.37 -11.14
C ARG A 3 9.89 9.29 -10.50
N LYS A 4 10.19 9.00 -9.23
CA LYS A 4 9.47 7.99 -8.44
C LYS A 4 8.05 8.48 -8.13
N ALA A 5 7.22 7.55 -7.66
CA ALA A 5 5.91 7.86 -7.13
C ALA A 5 6.04 8.56 -5.77
N ASP A 6 5.13 9.48 -5.49
CA ASP A 6 5.12 10.27 -4.26
C ASP A 6 3.70 10.30 -3.66
N TRP A 7 3.58 10.52 -2.36
CA TRP A 7 2.27 10.64 -1.71
C TRP A 7 1.61 11.96 -2.11
N VAL A 8 0.33 11.92 -2.49
CA VAL A 8 -0.49 13.15 -2.52
C VAL A 8 -0.70 13.63 -1.09
N TRP A 9 -1.10 12.70 -0.24
CA TRP A 9 -1.15 12.83 1.19
C TRP A 9 -0.82 11.47 1.79
N LYS A 10 0.03 11.47 2.81
CA LYS A 10 0.44 10.26 3.51
C LYS A 10 -0.50 10.06 4.71
N PRO A 11 -1.42 9.07 4.68
CA PRO A 11 -2.27 8.76 5.82
C PRO A 11 -1.49 8.64 7.13
N GLY A 12 -2.00 9.31 8.17
CA GLY A 12 -1.49 9.14 9.54
C GLY A 12 -2.23 8.05 10.29
N ASP A 13 -1.93 7.94 11.58
CA ASP A 13 -2.46 6.92 12.49
C ASP A 13 -3.98 6.90 12.52
N SER A 14 -4.60 8.05 12.72
CA SER A 14 -6.06 8.19 12.80
C SER A 14 -6.79 7.73 11.55
N ALA A 15 -6.15 7.85 10.38
CA ALA A 15 -6.71 7.40 9.11
C ALA A 15 -6.57 5.89 8.90
N LEU A 16 -5.57 5.26 9.53
CA LEU A 16 -5.25 3.84 9.35
C LEU A 16 -5.73 2.96 10.51
N GLN A 17 -5.95 3.54 11.69
CA GLN A 17 -6.45 2.88 12.89
C GLN A 17 -7.79 2.15 12.67
N PRO A 18 -8.78 2.70 11.93
CA PRO A 18 -10.04 1.99 11.67
C PRO A 18 -9.87 0.69 10.87
N PHE A 19 -8.73 0.53 10.17
CA PHE A 19 -8.42 -0.67 9.39
C PHE A 19 -7.57 -1.68 10.16
N ALA A 20 -7.10 -1.35 11.37
CA ALA A 20 -6.22 -2.22 12.13
C ALA A 20 -6.89 -3.59 12.40
N PRO A 21 -6.16 -4.71 12.24
CA PRO A 21 -6.74 -6.02 12.52
C PRO A 21 -7.10 -6.18 14.00
N ARG A 22 -8.37 -6.51 14.27
CA ARG A 22 -8.89 -6.61 15.64
C ARG A 22 -8.06 -7.53 16.55
N GLN A 23 -7.68 -8.71 16.06
CA GLN A 23 -6.86 -9.66 16.83
C GLN A 23 -5.46 -9.12 17.15
N ALA A 24 -4.85 -8.38 16.21
CA ALA A 24 -3.55 -7.74 16.44
C ALA A 24 -3.65 -6.66 17.51
N VAL A 25 -4.73 -5.86 17.49
CA VAL A 25 -5.00 -4.83 18.50
C VAL A 25 -5.21 -5.48 19.88
N GLU A 26 -6.07 -6.48 19.98
CA GLU A 26 -6.37 -7.19 21.24
C GLU A 26 -5.12 -7.82 21.87
N LYS A 27 -4.25 -8.40 21.04
CA LYS A 27 -3.02 -9.06 21.50
C LYS A 27 -1.81 -8.13 21.58
N ARG A 28 -1.98 -6.84 21.26
CA ARG A 28 -0.89 -5.86 21.16
C ARG A 28 0.26 -6.37 20.30
N ILE A 29 -0.07 -6.89 19.11
CA ILE A 29 0.90 -7.36 18.12
C ILE A 29 1.07 -6.31 17.02
N SER A 30 2.31 -5.85 16.86
CA SER A 30 2.70 -4.95 15.77
C SER A 30 2.94 -5.75 14.49
N GLY A 31 2.70 -5.12 13.34
CA GLY A 31 2.94 -5.79 12.07
C GLY A 31 2.89 -4.85 10.87
N LYS A 32 3.33 -5.36 9.73
CA LYS A 32 3.35 -4.63 8.47
C LYS A 32 2.78 -5.48 7.34
N ALA A 33 2.26 -4.82 6.33
CA ALA A 33 1.97 -5.40 5.03
C ALA A 33 2.51 -4.48 3.94
N VAL A 34 2.97 -5.07 2.84
CA VAL A 34 3.37 -4.34 1.64
C VAL A 34 2.41 -4.72 0.53
N LEU A 35 1.78 -3.70 -0.06
CA LEU A 35 0.95 -3.86 -1.24
C LEU A 35 1.72 -3.53 -2.50
N ALA A 36 1.49 -4.26 -3.58
CA ALA A 36 1.70 -3.77 -4.93
C ALA A 36 0.38 -3.24 -5.45
N CYS A 37 0.31 -1.99 -5.88
CA CYS A 37 -0.89 -1.38 -6.45
C CYS A 37 -0.56 -0.69 -7.78
N ARG A 38 -1.53 -0.61 -8.69
CA ARG A 38 -1.44 0.24 -9.87
C ARG A 38 -1.95 1.65 -9.58
N VAL A 39 -1.26 2.68 -10.08
CA VAL A 39 -1.63 4.09 -9.84
C VAL A 39 -2.23 4.72 -11.10
N LEU A 40 -3.43 5.28 -10.97
CA LEU A 40 -4.10 6.02 -12.03
C LEU A 40 -3.64 7.47 -12.08
N LEU A 41 -3.81 8.13 -13.24
CA LEU A 41 -3.59 9.58 -13.38
C LEU A 41 -4.45 10.41 -12.42
N SER A 42 -5.59 9.88 -11.98
CA SER A 42 -6.46 10.48 -10.96
C SER A 42 -5.89 10.41 -9.53
N THR A 43 -4.67 9.89 -9.37
CA THR A 43 -3.96 9.63 -8.11
C THR A 43 -4.56 8.55 -7.23
N ARG A 44 -5.61 7.86 -7.69
CA ARG A 44 -6.16 6.69 -7.00
C ARG A 44 -5.34 5.45 -7.32
N VAL A 45 -5.32 4.53 -6.37
CA VAL A 45 -4.74 3.20 -6.57
C VAL A 45 -5.83 2.18 -6.86
N HIS A 46 -5.48 1.16 -7.64
CA HIS A 46 -6.34 0.01 -7.93
C HIS A 46 -5.50 -1.25 -8.14
N ASP A 47 -6.15 -2.39 -8.36
CA ASP A 47 -5.52 -3.71 -8.51
C ASP A 47 -4.46 -3.99 -7.42
N CYS A 48 -4.79 -3.63 -6.18
CA CYS A 48 -3.88 -3.78 -5.05
C CYS A 48 -3.78 -5.25 -4.60
N ARG A 49 -2.56 -5.73 -4.41
CA ARG A 49 -2.24 -7.10 -4.00
C ARG A 49 -1.25 -7.10 -2.86
N VAL A 50 -1.40 -8.00 -1.89
CA VAL A 50 -0.42 -8.18 -0.82
C VAL A 50 0.79 -8.93 -1.39
N ILE A 51 1.95 -8.30 -1.32
CA ILE A 51 3.23 -8.90 -1.78
C ILE A 51 4.15 -9.27 -0.61
N ALA A 52 3.89 -8.74 0.58
CA ALA A 52 4.54 -9.15 1.82
C ALA A 52 3.65 -8.85 3.02
N GLU A 53 3.74 -9.67 4.07
CA GLU A 53 3.11 -9.44 5.37
C GLU A 53 4.07 -9.91 6.48
N SER A 54 4.03 -9.28 7.65
CA SER A 54 4.68 -9.82 8.84
C SER A 54 4.23 -11.25 9.12
N ALA A 55 5.17 -12.13 9.46
CA ALA A 55 4.87 -13.47 9.93
C ALA A 55 3.95 -13.40 11.15
N GLY A 56 2.76 -14.01 11.08
CA GLY A 56 1.83 -14.01 12.21
C GLY A 56 0.36 -14.24 11.86
N GLY A 57 -0.05 -14.16 10.60
CA GLY A 57 -1.44 -14.49 10.21
C GLY A 57 -2.52 -13.62 10.87
N PHE A 58 -2.15 -12.46 11.43
CA PHE A 58 -3.06 -11.57 12.17
C PHE A 58 -3.92 -10.69 11.26
N GLY A 59 -3.76 -10.79 9.93
CA GLY A 59 -4.64 -10.14 8.95
C GLY A 59 -4.21 -8.73 8.54
N PHE A 60 -2.92 -8.37 8.68
CA PHE A 60 -2.38 -7.08 8.23
C PHE A 60 -2.51 -6.91 6.71
N GLY A 61 -2.38 -7.99 5.93
CA GLY A 61 -2.58 -7.94 4.49
C GLY A 61 -4.00 -7.53 4.11
N LYS A 62 -5.00 -8.17 4.74
CA LYS A 62 -6.42 -7.84 4.54
C LYS A 62 -6.76 -6.42 5.01
N ALA A 63 -6.21 -6.00 6.13
CA ALA A 63 -6.31 -4.63 6.62
C ALA A 63 -5.76 -3.62 5.62
N ALA A 64 -4.57 -3.89 5.06
CA ALA A 64 -3.93 -3.02 4.08
C ALA A 64 -4.74 -2.93 2.78
N LEU A 65 -5.26 -4.06 2.27
CA LEU A 65 -6.15 -4.05 1.11
C LEU A 65 -7.39 -3.19 1.35
N THR A 66 -7.98 -3.25 2.55
CA THR A 66 -9.14 -2.43 2.89
C THR A 66 -8.78 -0.94 2.97
N ALA A 67 -7.64 -0.62 3.60
CA ALA A 67 -7.10 0.74 3.66
C ALA A 67 -6.73 1.32 2.29
N SER A 68 -6.43 0.48 1.30
CA SER A 68 -6.00 0.95 -0.04
C SER A 68 -6.97 1.91 -0.71
N ARG A 69 -8.27 1.84 -0.37
CA ARG A 69 -9.33 2.72 -0.88
C ARG A 69 -9.08 4.21 -0.60
N ILE A 70 -8.41 4.52 0.51
CA ILE A 70 -8.11 5.90 0.90
C ILE A 70 -6.76 6.39 0.38
N PHE A 71 -5.93 5.53 -0.22
CA PHE A 71 -4.60 5.92 -0.67
C PHE A 71 -4.68 6.84 -1.89
N ARG A 72 -3.84 7.89 -1.87
CA ARG A 72 -3.67 8.85 -2.95
C ARG A 72 -2.19 9.04 -3.24
N VAL A 73 -1.77 8.66 -4.45
CA VAL A 73 -0.36 8.59 -4.86
C VAL A 73 -0.20 9.29 -6.20
N HIS A 74 0.78 10.18 -6.33
CA HIS A 74 1.20 10.71 -7.61
C HIS A 74 1.89 9.61 -8.42
N PRO A 75 1.43 9.33 -9.66
CA PRO A 75 2.07 8.32 -10.48
C PRO A 75 3.52 8.71 -10.79
N PRO A 76 4.42 7.73 -10.95
CA PRO A 76 5.79 7.99 -11.37
C PRO A 76 5.80 8.66 -12.74
N ARG A 77 6.81 9.48 -13.02
CA ARG A 77 6.93 10.22 -14.29
C ARG A 77 8.14 9.78 -15.07
N ARG A 78 7.98 9.49 -16.37
CA ARG A 78 9.09 9.22 -17.29
C ARG A 78 9.18 10.34 -18.31
N ASN A 79 10.30 11.04 -18.33
CA ASN A 79 10.55 12.18 -19.22
C ASN A 79 9.45 13.24 -19.11
N GLY A 80 9.07 13.58 -17.88
CA GLY A 80 8.02 14.58 -17.56
C GLY A 80 6.58 14.06 -17.66
N LYS A 81 6.34 12.97 -18.40
CA LYS A 81 5.01 12.39 -18.60
C LYS A 81 4.65 11.42 -17.46
N PRO A 82 3.48 11.56 -16.80
CA PRO A 82 3.04 10.60 -15.80
C PRO A 82 2.76 9.24 -16.44
N LEU A 83 3.21 8.18 -15.79
CA LEU A 83 2.95 6.81 -16.19
C LEU A 83 1.60 6.38 -15.61
N ASN A 84 0.60 6.26 -16.48
CA ASN A 84 -0.67 5.66 -16.07
C ASN A 84 -0.46 4.16 -15.79
N ASP A 85 -1.17 3.66 -14.79
CA ASP A 85 -1.23 2.22 -14.47
C ASP A 85 0.10 1.60 -14.01
N ALA A 86 1.04 2.42 -13.56
CA ALA A 86 2.32 1.96 -13.05
C ALA A 86 2.19 1.29 -11.68
N TRP A 87 2.93 0.19 -11.49
CA TRP A 87 3.02 -0.51 -10.21
C TRP A 87 3.84 0.28 -9.17
N VAL A 88 3.31 0.38 -7.96
CA VAL A 88 3.97 0.98 -6.79
C VAL A 88 3.82 0.10 -5.56
N GLY A 89 4.88 0.04 -4.76
CA GLY A 89 4.93 -0.63 -3.46
C GLY A 89 4.47 0.30 -2.35
N ILE A 90 3.43 -0.10 -1.63
CA ILE A 90 2.85 0.66 -0.52
C ILE A 90 3.03 -0.14 0.79
N PRO A 91 4.05 0.20 1.61
CA PRO A 91 4.20 -0.36 2.95
C PRO A 91 3.25 0.30 3.95
N VAL A 92 2.45 -0.51 4.62
CA VAL A 92 1.54 -0.12 5.71
C VAL A 92 2.02 -0.82 6.98
N VAL A 93 2.33 -0.06 8.04
CA VAL A 93 2.87 -0.60 9.29
C VAL A 93 1.99 -0.15 10.44
N TRP A 94 1.38 -1.09 11.16
CA TRP A 94 0.67 -0.83 12.42
C TRP A 94 1.60 -1.18 13.57
N ILE A 95 1.89 -0.21 14.45
CA ILE A 95 2.54 -0.49 15.72
C ILE A 95 1.56 -0.32 16.87
N THR A 96 1.73 -1.13 17.89
CA THR A 96 0.79 -1.30 19.00
C THR A 96 0.87 -0.22 20.05
N ASP A 97 1.97 0.54 20.06
CA ASP A 97 2.13 1.75 20.87
C ASP A 97 1.64 3.01 20.12
N SER A 98 0.57 2.85 19.32
CA SER A 98 -0.18 3.95 18.69
C SER A 98 0.52 4.76 17.60
N VAL A 99 1.53 4.24 16.88
CA VAL A 99 2.15 4.94 15.72
C VAL A 99 2.19 4.09 14.45
N VAL A 100 1.19 4.24 13.59
CA VAL A 100 1.16 3.65 12.25
C VAL A 100 2.17 4.35 11.34
N LYS A 101 3.29 3.70 11.04
CA LYS A 101 4.33 4.27 10.15
C LYS A 101 4.15 3.84 8.71
N MET A 102 3.62 4.71 7.85
CA MET A 102 3.71 4.46 6.41
C MET A 102 5.16 4.56 5.92
N GLY A 103 5.61 3.57 5.16
CA GLY A 103 6.98 3.55 4.63
C GLY A 103 7.15 4.39 3.36
N LYS A 104 8.35 4.34 2.79
CA LYS A 104 8.71 5.00 1.52
C LYS A 104 7.99 4.28 0.36
N LEU A 105 7.47 5.05 -0.58
CA LEU A 105 6.96 4.51 -1.84
C LEU A 105 8.13 4.12 -2.73
N GLU A 106 8.09 2.91 -3.25
CA GLU A 106 9.07 2.42 -4.21
C GLU A 106 8.35 1.91 -5.45
N ILE A 107 8.95 2.13 -6.62
CA ILE A 107 8.47 1.48 -7.84
C ILE A 107 8.82 0.01 -7.69
N VAL A 108 7.80 -0.84 -7.62
CA VAL A 108 7.99 -2.28 -7.60
C VAL A 108 7.68 -2.80 -8.98
N THR A 109 8.52 -3.69 -9.49
CA THR A 109 8.12 -4.59 -10.56
C THR A 109 7.64 -5.83 -9.83
N PRO A 110 6.32 -6.08 -9.70
CA PRO A 110 5.90 -7.31 -9.06
C PRO A 110 6.49 -8.48 -9.86
N ALA A 111 7.07 -9.47 -9.18
CA ALA A 111 7.38 -10.77 -9.79
C ALA A 111 6.11 -11.57 -10.15
N VAL A 112 4.93 -10.95 -9.99
CA VAL A 112 3.64 -11.52 -10.36
C VAL A 112 3.51 -11.33 -11.87
N PRO A 113 3.45 -12.40 -12.68
CA PRO A 113 3.10 -12.26 -14.08
C PRO A 113 1.74 -11.55 -14.17
N ASP A 114 1.58 -10.69 -15.17
CA ASP A 114 0.32 -10.02 -15.53
C ASP A 114 -0.75 -11.05 -15.99
N THR A 115 -1.00 -12.13 -15.24
CA THR A 115 -2.24 -12.89 -15.37
C THR A 115 -3.33 -12.04 -14.73
N ALA A 116 -3.92 -11.18 -15.56
CA ALA A 116 -5.28 -10.71 -15.36
C ALA A 116 -6.18 -11.91 -15.01
N PRO A 117 -7.14 -11.80 -14.08
CA PRO A 117 -8.20 -12.78 -14.01
C PRO A 117 -8.97 -12.69 -15.34
N THR A 118 -8.72 -13.63 -16.25
CA THR A 118 -9.62 -13.89 -17.36
C THR A 118 -10.89 -14.44 -16.73
N HIS A 119 -11.97 -13.67 -16.83
CA HIS A 119 -13.31 -14.12 -16.46
C HIS A 119 -13.83 -15.10 -17.51
#